data_AF-A0A5K0VVU4-F1
#
_entry.id   AF-A0A5K0VVU4-F1
#
_cell.length_a   1.000
_cell.length_b   1.000
_cell.length_c   1.000
_cell.angle_alpha   90.00
_cell.angle_beta   90.00
_cell.angle_gamma   90.00
#
_symmetry.space_group_name_H-M   'P 1'
#
loop_
_entity.id
_entity.type
_entity.pdbx_description
1 polymer ?
#
loop_
_entity_poly.entity_id
_entity_poly.type
_entity_poly.pdbx_seq_one_letter_code
_entity_poly.pdbx_strand_id
1 'polypeptide(L)'
;IDALKYLSHCVIQYGSDRMSNHAKAIWLSLKDIIFTFSSSQEPVTSSTLELLENQSKENEVMKEALMCWANCVLVCDGSNEVFLPLMMQDSDVVMIFSSITGDYCWAHMSTECKKRLNALGSLVYVAAKVSSTCCTKVIESFFPRLMDLLGISSRDVPLDSVPEVNNSLSIKLNSGALFLCIELLTACRNLAVDLVSRDVSSQCVPSQHGWFHLLQNFAEPLVLGLRFALSSAESTIIKNQAIEGTDGICV
;
A
#
# COMPACT_ATOMS: atom_id res chain seq x y z
N ILE A 1 -2.91 -20.38 -15.37
CA ILE A 1 -3.18 -20.94 -14.03
C ILE A 1 -2.18 -22.05 -13.72
N ASP A 2 -2.19 -23.19 -14.42
CA ASP A 2 -1.26 -24.30 -14.11
C ASP A 2 0.22 -23.91 -14.21
N ALA A 3 0.58 -23.06 -15.17
CA ALA A 3 1.94 -22.52 -15.26
C ALA A 3 2.35 -21.70 -14.02
N LEU A 4 1.42 -20.93 -13.44
CA LEU A 4 1.67 -20.15 -12.22
C LEU A 4 1.82 -21.07 -11.01
N LYS A 5 0.95 -22.08 -10.89
CA LYS A 5 1.05 -23.11 -9.85
C LYS A 5 2.37 -23.87 -9.93
N TYR A 6 2.77 -24.26 -11.13
CA TYR A 6 4.03 -24.96 -11.37
C TYR A 6 5.22 -24.08 -11.02
N LEU A 7 5.25 -22.82 -11.48
CA LEU A 7 6.30 -21.87 -11.13
C LEU A 7 6.39 -21.64 -9.62
N SER A 8 5.25 -21.46 -8.96
CA SER A 8 5.14 -21.32 -7.50
C SER A 8 5.73 -22.53 -6.76
N HIS A 9 5.45 -23.75 -7.26
CA HIS A 9 6.07 -24.97 -6.74
C HIS A 9 7.59 -25.01 -6.99
N CYS A 10 8.06 -24.62 -8.18
CA CYS A 10 9.48 -24.55 -8.51
C CYS A 10 10.24 -23.58 -7.61
N VAL A 11 9.65 -22.41 -7.30
CA VAL A 11 10.24 -21.42 -6.39
C VAL A 11 10.54 -22.04 -5.02
N ILE A 12 9.55 -22.73 -4.45
CA ILE A 12 9.70 -23.41 -3.16
C ILE A 12 10.74 -24.52 -3.24
N GLN A 13 10.70 -25.33 -4.31
CA GLN A 13 11.53 -26.53 -4.44
C GLN A 13 13.00 -26.22 -4.72
N TYR A 14 13.29 -25.18 -5.51
CA TYR A 14 14.65 -24.89 -5.96
C TYR A 14 15.35 -23.80 -5.14
N GLY A 15 14.61 -23.00 -4.38
CA GLY A 15 15.17 -22.02 -3.45
C GLY A 15 15.83 -20.82 -4.13
N SER A 16 16.25 -19.86 -3.29
CA SER A 16 16.72 -18.53 -3.73
C SER A 16 17.85 -18.58 -4.77
N ASP A 17 18.86 -19.44 -4.58
CA ASP A 17 20.07 -19.45 -5.42
C ASP A 17 19.74 -19.77 -6.88
N ARG A 18 18.91 -20.78 -7.13
CA ARG A 18 18.53 -21.18 -8.49
C ARG A 18 17.53 -20.20 -9.09
N MET A 19 16.61 -19.69 -8.28
CA MET A 19 15.59 -18.76 -8.74
C MET A 19 16.17 -17.39 -9.12
N SER A 20 17.29 -16.98 -8.49
CA SER A 20 17.96 -15.69 -8.75
C SER A 20 18.32 -15.50 -10.24
N ASN A 21 18.78 -16.56 -10.91
CA ASN A 21 19.13 -16.55 -12.33
C ASN A 21 17.94 -16.25 -13.26
N HIS A 22 16.72 -16.47 -12.77
CA HIS A 22 15.48 -16.28 -13.53
C HIS A 22 14.61 -15.16 -12.96
N ALA A 23 15.04 -14.51 -11.88
CA ALA A 23 14.20 -13.62 -11.09
C ALA A 23 13.64 -12.44 -11.89
N LYS A 24 14.46 -11.83 -12.76
CA LYS A 24 14.00 -10.73 -13.62
C LYS A 24 12.89 -11.17 -14.57
N ALA A 25 13.04 -12.33 -15.22
CA ALA A 25 12.04 -12.83 -16.16
C ALA A 25 10.74 -13.23 -15.45
N ILE A 26 10.87 -13.83 -14.26
CA ILE A 26 9.74 -14.19 -13.41
C ILE A 26 9.00 -12.94 -12.94
N TRP A 27 9.72 -11.95 -12.43
CA TRP A 27 9.16 -10.68 -11.98
C TRP A 27 8.37 -10.00 -13.11
N LEU A 28 8.98 -9.84 -14.29
CA LEU A 28 8.30 -9.21 -15.43
C LEU A 28 7.02 -9.96 -15.82
N SER A 29 7.09 -11.30 -15.88
CA SER A 29 5.93 -12.13 -16.21
C SER A 29 4.81 -12.00 -15.16
N LEU A 30 5.16 -12.01 -13.88
CA LEU A 30 4.19 -11.85 -12.79
C LEU A 30 3.59 -10.44 -12.79
N LYS A 31 4.41 -9.41 -12.93
CA LYS A 31 3.97 -8.01 -13.02
C LYS A 31 2.96 -7.84 -14.15
N ASP A 32 3.29 -8.31 -15.35
CA ASP A 32 2.41 -8.17 -16.52
C ASP A 32 1.05 -8.83 -16.27
N ILE A 33 1.03 -10.03 -15.70
CA ILE A 33 -0.21 -10.74 -15.35
C ILE A 33 -0.99 -9.94 -14.30
N ILE A 34 -0.35 -9.55 -13.19
CA ILE A 34 -0.99 -8.87 -12.07
C ILE A 34 -1.59 -7.53 -12.52
N PHE A 35 -0.86 -6.75 -13.32
CA PHE A 35 -1.33 -5.48 -13.84
C PHE A 35 -2.45 -5.65 -14.87
N THR A 36 -2.39 -6.69 -15.70
CA THR A 36 -3.41 -6.97 -16.71
C THR A 36 -4.74 -7.37 -16.08
N PHE A 37 -4.71 -8.24 -15.06
CA PHE A 37 -5.90 -8.80 -14.42
C PHE A 37 -6.39 -8.01 -13.21
N SER A 38 -5.73 -6.89 -12.86
CA SER A 38 -6.19 -6.02 -11.79
C SER A 38 -7.48 -5.27 -12.17
N SER A 39 -8.45 -5.32 -11.26
CA SER A 39 -9.74 -4.66 -11.42
C SER A 39 -9.63 -3.15 -11.18
N SER A 40 -10.43 -2.36 -11.92
CA SER A 40 -10.60 -0.93 -11.70
C SER A 40 -11.72 -0.60 -10.72
N GLN A 41 -12.37 -1.62 -10.12
CA GLN A 41 -13.43 -1.39 -9.14
C GLN A 41 -12.92 -0.52 -7.99
N GLU A 42 -13.86 0.15 -7.30
CA GLU A 42 -13.59 0.96 -6.11
C GLU A 42 -12.64 0.26 -5.14
N PRO A 43 -11.91 0.99 -4.27
CA PRO A 43 -10.86 0.43 -3.44
C PRO A 43 -11.47 -0.53 -2.42
N VAL A 44 -11.71 -1.75 -2.87
CA VAL A 44 -12.01 -2.87 -2.03
C VAL A 44 -10.64 -3.30 -1.54
N THR A 45 -10.38 -3.07 -0.26
CA THR A 45 -9.07 -3.38 0.33
C THR A 45 -8.69 -4.84 0.03
N SER A 46 -7.40 -5.17 -0.08
CA SER A 46 -6.99 -6.55 -0.37
C SER A 46 -7.53 -7.57 0.64
N SER A 47 -7.92 -7.13 1.84
CA SER A 47 -8.68 -7.93 2.82
C SER A 47 -10.00 -8.50 2.31
N THR A 48 -10.66 -7.80 1.40
CA THR A 48 -11.92 -8.28 0.81
C THR A 48 -11.68 -9.20 -0.39
N LEU A 49 -10.45 -9.23 -0.94
CA LEU A 49 -10.07 -10.21 -1.96
C LEU A 49 -10.07 -11.64 -1.40
N GLU A 50 -9.90 -11.79 -0.08
CA GLU A 50 -10.10 -13.06 0.64
C GLU A 50 -11.59 -13.44 0.80
N LEU A 51 -12.51 -12.46 0.69
CA LEU A 51 -13.97 -12.65 0.82
C LEU A 51 -14.70 -12.72 -0.51
N LEU A 52 -14.10 -12.22 -1.61
CA LEU A 52 -14.71 -12.19 -2.92
C LEU A 52 -14.54 -13.55 -3.63
N GLU A 53 -15.29 -14.56 -3.18
CA GLU A 53 -15.46 -15.87 -3.84
C GLU A 53 -16.23 -15.78 -5.18
N ASN A 54 -16.16 -14.65 -5.89
CA ASN A 54 -16.73 -14.55 -7.22
C ASN A 54 -15.78 -15.25 -8.20
N GLN A 55 -16.19 -16.46 -8.60
CA GLN A 55 -15.51 -17.47 -9.43
C GLN A 55 -15.25 -17.02 -10.89
N SER A 56 -14.77 -15.79 -11.12
CA SER A 56 -14.27 -15.42 -12.44
C SER A 56 -12.90 -16.06 -12.65
N LYS A 57 -12.65 -16.55 -13.88
CA LYS A 57 -11.34 -17.10 -14.27
C LYS A 57 -10.21 -16.08 -14.14
N GLU A 58 -10.53 -14.79 -14.28
CA GLU A 58 -9.59 -13.68 -14.10
C GLU A 58 -9.16 -13.53 -12.63
N ASN A 59 -10.12 -13.67 -11.69
CA ASN A 59 -9.83 -13.68 -10.26
C ASN A 59 -8.95 -14.87 -9.87
N GLU A 60 -9.17 -16.05 -10.48
CA GLU A 60 -8.30 -17.22 -10.27
C GLU A 60 -6.88 -16.99 -10.79
N VAL A 61 -6.71 -16.39 -11.97
CA VAL A 61 -5.39 -16.05 -12.51
C VAL A 61 -4.67 -15.07 -11.59
N MET A 62 -5.36 -14.02 -11.14
CA MET A 62 -4.81 -13.02 -10.22
C MET A 62 -4.39 -13.65 -8.89
N LYS A 63 -5.26 -14.49 -8.30
CA LYS A 63 -4.98 -15.22 -7.06
C LYS A 63 -3.72 -16.07 -7.18
N GLU A 64 -3.59 -16.86 -8.25
CA GLU A 64 -2.43 -17.73 -8.45
C GLU A 64 -1.15 -16.93 -8.74
N ALA A 65 -1.27 -15.79 -9.42
CA ALA A 65 -0.14 -14.89 -9.64
C ALA A 65 0.35 -14.26 -8.33
N LEU A 66 -0.57 -13.79 -7.49
CA LEU A 66 -0.26 -13.26 -6.17
C LEU A 66 0.31 -14.33 -5.22
N MET A 67 -0.19 -15.56 -5.27
CA MET A 67 0.38 -16.69 -4.53
C MET A 67 1.81 -17.00 -4.98
N CYS A 68 2.06 -17.00 -6.30
CA CYS A 68 3.40 -17.18 -6.84
C CYS A 68 4.33 -16.04 -6.41
N TRP A 69 3.86 -14.79 -6.45
CA TRP A 69 4.59 -13.62 -5.93
C TRP A 69 4.93 -13.77 -4.44
N ALA A 70 3.97 -14.17 -3.61
CA ALA A 70 4.18 -14.43 -2.19
C ALA A 70 5.33 -15.42 -1.96
N ASN A 71 5.35 -16.52 -2.71
CA ASN A 71 6.39 -17.53 -2.59
C ASN A 71 7.75 -17.03 -3.09
N CYS A 72 7.79 -16.24 -4.17
CA CYS A 72 9.02 -15.62 -4.66
C CYS A 72 9.66 -14.75 -3.58
N VAL A 73 8.86 -13.85 -2.99
CA VAL A 73 9.34 -12.94 -1.94
C VAL A 73 9.73 -13.71 -0.69
N LEU A 74 8.88 -14.62 -0.20
CA LEU A 74 9.13 -15.39 1.02
C LEU A 74 10.43 -16.20 0.93
N VAL A 75 10.64 -16.91 -0.18
CA VAL A 75 11.77 -17.83 -0.34
C VAL A 75 13.07 -17.10 -0.67
N CYS A 76 12.99 -16.02 -1.46
CA CYS A 76 14.19 -15.41 -2.03
C CYS A 76 14.64 -14.13 -1.31
N ASP A 77 13.70 -13.35 -0.76
CA ASP A 77 14.00 -12.10 -0.05
C ASP A 77 14.23 -12.28 1.45
N GLY A 78 13.99 -13.48 1.97
CA GLY A 78 14.45 -13.88 3.29
C GLY A 78 15.98 -14.00 3.41
N SER A 79 16.68 -14.30 2.30
CA SER A 79 18.13 -14.56 2.29
C SER A 79 18.96 -13.64 1.38
N ASN A 80 18.53 -13.41 0.14
CA ASN A 80 19.38 -12.84 -0.91
C ASN A 80 18.86 -11.54 -1.53
N GLU A 81 17.70 -11.02 -1.09
CA GLU A 81 17.11 -9.77 -1.59
C GLU A 81 17.05 -9.67 -3.12
N VAL A 82 16.23 -10.52 -3.72
CA VAL A 82 16.14 -10.70 -5.16
C VAL A 82 14.89 -10.04 -5.74
N PHE A 83 13.69 -10.35 -5.23
CA PHE A 83 12.43 -9.97 -5.87
C PHE A 83 11.92 -8.60 -5.39
N LEU A 84 12.02 -8.31 -4.09
CA LEU A 84 11.67 -7.00 -3.56
C LEU A 84 12.43 -5.87 -4.26
N PRO A 85 13.78 -5.90 -4.38
CA PRO A 85 14.50 -4.83 -5.09
C PRO A 85 14.11 -4.70 -6.56
N LEU A 86 13.84 -5.82 -7.24
CA LEU A 86 13.35 -5.81 -8.63
C LEU A 86 12.02 -5.06 -8.75
N MET A 87 11.08 -5.29 -7.82
CA MET A 87 9.81 -4.54 -7.78
C MET A 87 10.05 -3.06 -7.50
N MET A 88 10.88 -2.72 -6.51
CA MET A 88 11.11 -1.32 -6.12
C MET A 88 11.72 -0.48 -7.24
N GLN A 89 12.61 -1.08 -8.02
CA GLN A 89 13.34 -0.42 -9.11
C GLN A 89 12.60 -0.50 -10.45
N ASP A 90 11.46 -1.18 -10.49
CA ASP A 90 10.67 -1.33 -11.71
C ASP A 90 10.11 0.02 -12.17
N SER A 91 10.28 0.32 -13.46
CA SER A 91 9.84 1.59 -14.04
C SER A 91 8.33 1.80 -13.89
N ASP A 92 7.52 0.75 -13.95
CA ASP A 92 6.07 0.87 -13.81
C ASP A 92 5.68 1.25 -12.40
N VAL A 93 6.36 0.69 -11.38
CA VAL A 93 6.16 1.06 -9.97
C VAL A 93 6.56 2.52 -9.75
N VAL A 94 7.73 2.93 -10.27
CA VAL A 94 8.17 4.33 -10.20
C VAL A 94 7.16 5.27 -10.87
N MET A 95 6.65 4.90 -12.04
CA MET A 95 5.64 5.67 -12.78
C MET A 95 4.31 5.76 -12.02
N ILE A 96 3.87 4.71 -11.32
CA ILE A 96 2.66 4.78 -10.50
C ILE A 96 2.82 5.87 -9.44
N PHE A 97 3.93 5.84 -8.72
CA PHE A 97 4.22 6.88 -7.72
C PHE A 97 4.27 8.29 -8.33
N SER A 98 4.87 8.44 -9.51
CA SER A 98 4.87 9.71 -10.23
C SER A 98 3.49 10.12 -10.75
N SER A 99 2.59 9.17 -11.02
CA SER A 99 1.23 9.48 -11.48
C SER A 99 0.33 9.95 -10.34
N ILE A 100 0.62 9.51 -9.11
CA ILE A 100 -0.12 9.94 -7.91
C ILE A 100 0.48 11.18 -7.24
N THR A 101 1.57 11.80 -7.71
CA THR A 101 2.08 13.05 -7.08
C THR A 101 1.18 14.27 -7.28
N GLY A 102 0.20 14.21 -8.19
CA GLY A 102 -0.75 15.29 -8.45
C GLY A 102 -1.95 15.32 -7.50
N ASP A 103 -2.68 16.43 -7.54
CA ASP A 103 -3.72 16.80 -6.58
C ASP A 103 -5.08 16.10 -6.82
N TYR A 104 -5.06 14.76 -6.91
CA TYR A 104 -6.20 13.98 -7.39
C TYR A 104 -7.04 13.35 -6.26
N CYS A 105 -8.34 13.61 -6.30
CA CYS A 105 -9.34 12.79 -5.63
C CYS A 105 -9.51 11.47 -6.40
N TRP A 106 -9.69 10.35 -5.69
CA TRP A 106 -9.93 9.03 -6.29
C TRP A 106 -11.00 9.04 -7.38
N ALA A 107 -12.07 9.82 -7.20
CA ALA A 107 -13.16 9.94 -8.19
C ALA A 107 -12.68 10.42 -9.57
N HIS A 108 -11.63 11.25 -9.61
CA HIS A 108 -11.10 11.83 -10.85
C HIS A 108 -9.93 11.03 -11.45
N MET A 109 -9.46 9.98 -10.77
CA MET A 109 -8.42 9.11 -11.33
C MET A 109 -8.97 8.30 -12.50
N SER A 110 -8.17 8.17 -13.56
CA SER A 110 -8.51 7.31 -14.71
C SER A 110 -8.64 5.85 -14.26
N THR A 111 -9.44 5.08 -15.00
CA THR A 111 -9.61 3.64 -14.75
C THR A 111 -8.27 2.90 -14.79
N GLU A 112 -7.40 3.26 -15.73
CA GLU A 112 -6.05 2.69 -15.85
C GLU A 112 -5.18 3.02 -14.63
N CYS A 113 -5.21 4.26 -14.13
CA CYS A 113 -4.47 4.64 -12.92
C CYS A 113 -4.96 3.83 -11.70
N LYS A 114 -6.29 3.66 -11.55
CA LYS A 114 -6.88 2.85 -10.48
C LYS A 114 -6.45 1.39 -10.56
N LYS A 115 -6.47 0.79 -11.76
CA LYS A 115 -6.02 -0.60 -11.96
C LYS A 115 -4.57 -0.80 -11.53
N ARG A 116 -3.68 0.08 -11.99
CA ARG A 116 -2.24 0.03 -11.65
C ARG A 116 -2.00 0.23 -10.16
N LEU A 117 -2.75 1.14 -9.55
CA LEU A 117 -2.66 1.40 -8.12
C LEU A 117 -3.16 0.20 -7.31
N ASN A 118 -4.27 -0.42 -7.69
CA ASN A 118 -4.77 -1.66 -7.10
C ASN A 118 -3.75 -2.81 -7.25
N ALA A 119 -3.16 -2.97 -8.44
CA ALA A 119 -2.12 -3.97 -8.69
C ALA A 119 -0.92 -3.80 -7.74
N LEU A 120 -0.42 -2.57 -7.62
CA LEU A 120 0.68 -2.24 -6.71
C LEU A 120 0.29 -2.44 -5.25
N GLY A 121 -0.93 -2.04 -4.87
CA GLY A 121 -1.48 -2.27 -3.53
C GLY A 121 -1.47 -3.75 -3.17
N SER A 122 -1.97 -4.62 -4.04
CA SER A 122 -1.95 -6.07 -3.82
C SER A 122 -0.54 -6.66 -3.76
N LEU A 123 0.40 -6.20 -4.61
CA LEU A 123 1.80 -6.62 -4.56
C LEU A 123 2.46 -6.26 -3.22
N VAL A 124 2.31 -5.01 -2.79
CA VAL A 124 2.83 -4.48 -1.52
C VAL A 124 2.20 -5.22 -0.35
N TYR A 125 0.88 -5.40 -0.37
CA TYR A 125 0.15 -6.13 0.66
C TYR A 125 0.69 -7.55 0.83
N VAL A 126 0.77 -8.31 -0.26
CA VAL A 126 1.25 -9.70 -0.23
C VAL A 126 2.70 -9.75 0.24
N ALA A 127 3.56 -8.89 -0.30
CA ALA A 127 4.98 -8.87 0.07
C ALA A 127 5.22 -8.51 1.54
N ALA A 128 4.43 -7.61 2.12
CA ALA A 128 4.53 -7.28 3.54
C ALA A 128 3.94 -8.37 4.43
N LYS A 129 2.85 -9.04 4.01
CA LYS A 129 2.15 -10.05 4.81
C LYS A 129 2.95 -11.35 4.98
N VAL A 130 3.80 -11.73 4.02
CA VAL A 130 4.41 -13.09 4.02
C VAL A 130 5.39 -13.37 5.15
N SER A 131 6.11 -12.36 5.67
CA SER A 131 7.04 -12.54 6.79
C SER A 131 7.42 -11.22 7.45
N SER A 132 7.89 -11.28 8.70
CA SER A 132 8.39 -10.12 9.47
C SER A 132 9.55 -9.40 8.77
N THR A 133 10.50 -10.15 8.20
CA THR A 133 11.63 -9.60 7.45
C THR A 133 11.17 -8.85 6.20
N CYS A 134 10.25 -9.44 5.43
CA CYS A 134 9.73 -8.79 4.21
C CYS A 134 8.89 -7.56 4.55
N CYS A 135 8.05 -7.64 5.59
CA CYS A 135 7.30 -6.50 6.12
C CYS A 135 8.22 -5.31 6.45
N THR A 136 9.32 -5.58 7.16
CA THR A 136 10.30 -4.54 7.53
C THR A 136 10.87 -3.86 6.28
N LYS A 137 11.35 -4.65 5.31
CA LYS A 137 11.91 -4.13 4.05
C LYS A 137 10.90 -3.32 3.22
N VAL A 138 9.66 -3.79 3.15
CA VAL A 138 8.59 -3.09 2.44
C VAL A 138 8.28 -1.75 3.11
N ILE A 139 8.17 -1.71 4.44
CA ILE A 139 7.97 -0.43 5.16
C ILE A 139 9.15 0.50 4.92
N GLU A 140 10.40 0.05 5.09
CA GLU A 140 11.58 0.89 4.87
C GLU A 140 11.63 1.49 3.46
N SER A 141 11.20 0.73 2.46
CA SER A 141 11.23 1.15 1.05
C SER A 141 10.06 2.05 0.65
N PHE A 142 8.84 1.73 1.10
CA PHE A 142 7.62 2.41 0.66
C PHE A 142 7.19 3.56 1.56
N PHE A 143 7.28 3.40 2.90
CA PHE A 143 6.66 4.34 3.83
C PHE A 143 7.23 5.76 3.72
N PRO A 144 8.56 5.99 3.66
CA PRO A 144 9.10 7.34 3.53
C PRO A 144 8.49 8.11 2.33
N ARG A 145 8.46 7.45 1.16
CA ARG A 145 7.90 8.02 -0.06
C ARG A 145 6.39 8.27 0.04
N LEU A 146 5.65 7.38 0.71
CA LEU A 146 4.22 7.56 0.94
C LEU A 146 3.94 8.74 1.89
N MET A 147 4.73 8.90 2.94
CA MET A 147 4.60 10.03 3.88
C MET A 147 4.92 11.37 3.22
N ASP A 148 5.92 11.40 2.33
CA ASP A 148 6.21 12.57 1.49
C ASP A 148 5.02 12.92 0.58
N LEU A 149 4.42 11.94 -0.07
CA LEU A 149 3.26 12.13 -0.95
C LEU A 149 1.99 12.54 -0.22
N LEU A 150 1.83 12.12 1.03
CA LEU A 150 0.75 12.58 1.90
C LEU A 150 0.95 14.00 2.40
N GLY A 151 2.13 14.61 2.17
CA GLY A 151 2.48 15.92 2.70
C GLY A 151 2.71 15.92 4.22
N ILE A 152 3.00 14.74 4.79
CA ILE A 152 3.19 14.53 6.23
C ILE A 152 4.68 14.56 6.62
N SER A 153 5.57 14.65 5.64
CA SER A 153 7.02 14.64 5.86
C SER A 153 7.47 15.69 6.88
N SER A 154 8.34 15.23 7.79
CA SER A 154 8.97 15.95 8.90
C SER A 154 9.79 17.17 8.43
N ARG A 155 9.14 18.22 7.95
CA ARG A 155 9.71 19.56 7.90
C ARG A 155 8.97 20.44 8.88
N ASP A 156 9.52 20.51 10.08
CA ASP A 156 9.60 21.71 10.91
C ASP A 156 8.36 22.60 10.87
N VAL A 157 7.21 22.10 11.34
CA VAL A 157 6.22 23.02 11.92
C VAL A 157 6.62 23.17 13.39
N PRO A 158 7.18 24.32 13.82
CA PRO A 158 7.50 24.53 15.21
C PRO A 158 6.22 24.33 16.04
N LEU A 159 6.34 23.61 17.15
CA LEU A 159 5.23 23.34 18.07
C LEU A 159 4.58 24.63 18.64
N ASP A 160 5.21 25.79 18.42
CA ASP A 160 4.76 27.13 18.84
C ASP A 160 4.15 27.99 17.72
N SER A 161 4.10 27.54 16.46
CA SER A 161 3.36 28.29 15.44
C SER A 161 1.89 27.89 15.47
N VAL A 162 1.12 28.55 16.35
CA VAL A 162 -0.33 28.65 16.18
C VAL A 162 -0.55 29.13 14.74
N PRO A 163 -1.23 28.36 13.87
CA PRO A 163 -1.55 28.85 12.54
C PRO A 163 -2.44 30.07 12.74
N GLU A 164 -1.97 31.24 12.30
CA GLU A 164 -2.87 32.37 12.10
C GLU A 164 -4.06 31.88 11.29
N VAL A 165 -5.25 32.14 11.83
CA VAL A 165 -6.58 31.62 11.46
C VAL A 165 -6.98 31.86 9.99
N ASN A 166 -6.11 32.48 9.18
CA ASN A 166 -6.40 32.91 7.82
C ASN A 166 -5.58 32.24 6.70
N ASN A 167 -4.58 31.41 6.99
CA ASN A 167 -3.97 30.56 5.95
C ASN A 167 -4.58 29.17 6.00
N SER A 168 -5.70 28.99 5.28
CA SER A 168 -6.28 27.68 5.02
C SER A 168 -5.35 26.86 4.13
N LEU A 169 -4.30 26.30 4.72
CA LEU A 169 -3.62 25.13 4.16
C LEU A 169 -4.64 23.99 4.24
N SER A 170 -5.48 23.82 3.22
CA SER A 170 -6.23 22.59 3.06
C SER A 170 -5.21 21.52 2.69
N ILE A 171 -4.72 20.75 3.67
CA ILE A 171 -3.91 19.57 3.36
C ILE A 171 -4.88 18.55 2.74
N LYS A 172 -4.94 18.57 1.41
CA LYS A 172 -5.64 17.56 0.65
C LYS A 172 -4.75 16.33 0.62
N LEU A 173 -5.14 15.30 1.35
CA LEU A 173 -4.40 14.05 1.35
C LEU A 173 -4.46 13.40 -0.04
N ASN A 174 -3.30 12.96 -0.50
CA ASN A 174 -3.22 12.23 -1.75
C ASN A 174 -3.97 10.89 -1.64
N SER A 175 -5.08 10.72 -2.38
CA SER A 175 -5.90 9.52 -2.29
C SER A 175 -5.15 8.26 -2.68
N GLY A 176 -4.18 8.36 -3.61
CA GLY A 176 -3.38 7.23 -4.06
C GLY A 176 -2.37 6.77 -3.01
N ALA A 177 -1.65 7.73 -2.42
CA ALA A 177 -0.73 7.44 -1.33
C ALA A 177 -1.47 6.90 -0.10
N LEU A 178 -2.63 7.48 0.23
CA LEU A 178 -3.47 7.02 1.33
C LEU A 178 -3.94 5.57 1.12
N PHE A 179 -4.37 5.24 -0.10
CA PHE A 179 -4.75 3.87 -0.46
C PHE A 179 -3.59 2.88 -0.22
N LEU A 180 -2.37 3.20 -0.69
CA LEU A 180 -1.21 2.35 -0.49
C LEU A 180 -0.81 2.23 0.99
N CYS A 181 -0.94 3.30 1.77
CA CYS A 181 -0.78 3.25 3.22
C CYS A 181 -1.78 2.28 3.86
N ILE A 182 -3.05 2.34 3.47
CA ILE A 182 -4.09 1.44 4.00
C ILE A 182 -3.76 -0.01 3.67
N GLU A 183 -3.37 -0.31 2.43
CA GLU A 183 -2.98 -1.67 2.02
C GLU A 183 -1.81 -2.20 2.84
N LEU A 184 -0.77 -1.38 3.03
CA LEU A 184 0.40 -1.77 3.81
C LEU A 184 0.08 -1.94 5.31
N LEU A 185 -0.70 -1.04 5.90
CA LEU A 185 -1.17 -1.16 7.29
C LEU A 185 -2.03 -2.41 7.49
N THR A 186 -2.86 -2.73 6.51
CA THR A 186 -3.69 -3.94 6.50
C THR A 186 -2.82 -5.20 6.45
N ALA A 187 -1.77 -5.22 5.63
CA ALA A 187 -0.80 -6.31 5.62
C ALA A 187 -0.08 -6.47 6.95
N CYS A 188 0.36 -5.37 7.56
CA CYS A 188 1.00 -5.36 8.89
C CYS A 188 0.07 -5.95 9.95
N ARG A 189 -1.20 -5.53 9.95
CA ARG A 189 -2.23 -6.06 10.86
C ARG A 189 -2.39 -7.58 10.69
N ASN A 190 -2.54 -8.05 9.45
CA ASN A 190 -2.77 -9.47 9.20
C ASN A 190 -1.54 -10.31 9.55
N LEU A 191 -0.33 -9.83 9.27
CA LEU A 191 0.90 -10.46 9.74
C LEU A 191 0.94 -10.54 11.28
N ALA A 192 0.57 -9.47 11.99
CA ALA A 192 0.51 -9.48 13.45
C ALA A 192 -0.48 -10.54 13.98
N VAL A 193 -1.66 -10.65 13.38
CA VAL A 193 -2.65 -11.68 13.72
C VAL A 193 -2.09 -13.09 13.46
N ASP A 194 -1.43 -13.30 12.32
CA ASP A 194 -0.83 -14.59 11.96
C ASP A 194 0.28 -14.99 12.94
N LEU A 195 1.15 -14.05 13.34
CA LEU A 195 2.20 -14.29 14.34
C LEU A 195 1.61 -14.69 15.70
N VAL A 196 0.65 -13.91 16.21
CA VAL A 196 -0.02 -14.21 17.50
C VAL A 196 -0.72 -15.57 17.46
N SER A 197 -1.31 -15.97 16.33
CA SER A 197 -1.98 -17.26 16.19
C SER A 197 -1.03 -18.46 16.17
N ARG A 198 0.20 -18.28 15.68
CA ARG A 198 1.22 -19.34 15.61
C ARG A 198 1.95 -19.52 16.95
N ASP A 199 1.98 -18.49 17.78
CA ASP A 199 2.77 -18.42 19.01
C ASP A 199 2.04 -18.86 20.29
N VAL A 200 1.10 -19.83 20.19
CA VAL A 200 0.38 -20.38 21.36
C VAL A 200 1.33 -21.01 22.42
N SER A 201 2.62 -21.18 22.11
CA SER A 201 3.64 -21.71 23.04
C SER A 201 4.91 -20.85 23.22
N SER A 202 5.03 -19.67 22.59
CA SER A 202 6.28 -18.87 22.62
C SER A 202 6.02 -17.38 22.80
N GLN A 203 6.80 -16.71 23.65
CA GLN A 203 6.70 -15.27 23.98
C GLN A 203 7.19 -14.36 22.82
N CYS A 204 6.75 -14.58 21.58
CA CYS A 204 7.08 -13.69 20.48
C CYS A 204 6.14 -12.47 20.51
N VAL A 205 6.60 -11.40 21.17
CA VAL A 205 5.86 -10.13 21.18
C VAL A 205 6.12 -9.40 19.86
N PRO A 206 5.09 -8.97 19.11
CA PRO A 206 5.27 -8.24 17.83
C PRO A 206 6.19 -7.02 17.94
N SER A 207 6.32 -6.45 19.14
CA SER A 207 7.19 -5.32 19.46
C SER A 207 8.69 -5.60 19.29
N GLN A 208 9.11 -6.85 19.06
CA GLN A 208 10.51 -7.18 18.78
C GLN A 208 10.85 -7.13 17.29
N HIS A 209 9.87 -6.93 16.41
CA HIS A 209 10.07 -6.90 14.98
C HIS A 209 10.31 -5.49 14.45
N GLY A 210 11.30 -5.33 13.55
CA GLY A 210 11.69 -4.03 12.99
C GLY A 210 10.54 -3.24 12.36
N TRP A 211 9.66 -3.93 11.63
CA TRP A 211 8.47 -3.32 11.03
C TRP A 211 7.53 -2.66 12.05
N PHE A 212 7.43 -3.18 13.28
CA PHE A 212 6.57 -2.61 14.31
C PHE A 212 7.11 -1.28 14.83
N HIS A 213 8.43 -1.20 15.05
CA HIS A 213 9.09 0.05 15.43
C HIS A 213 9.02 1.10 14.32
N LEU A 214 9.23 0.69 13.06
CA LEU A 214 9.07 1.60 11.92
C LEU A 214 7.64 2.12 11.84
N LEU A 215 6.65 1.24 12.01
CA LEU A 215 5.25 1.64 12.03
C LEU A 215 4.95 2.63 13.15
N GLN A 216 5.51 2.43 14.35
CA GLN A 216 5.39 3.39 15.45
C GLN A 216 5.96 4.77 15.09
N ASN A 217 7.11 4.81 14.42
CA ASN A 217 7.73 6.08 13.99
C ASN A 217 6.85 6.86 13.01
N PHE A 218 6.06 6.16 12.18
CA PHE A 218 5.17 6.80 11.21
C PHE A 218 3.73 6.99 11.71
N ALA A 219 3.34 6.32 12.80
CA ALA A 219 1.97 6.34 13.31
C ALA A 219 1.53 7.73 13.77
N GLU A 220 2.35 8.42 14.56
CA GLU A 220 2.03 9.76 15.06
C GLU A 220 1.89 10.78 13.90
N PRO A 221 2.85 10.90 12.97
CA PRO A 221 2.69 11.77 11.81
C PRO A 221 1.45 11.42 10.98
N LEU A 222 1.16 10.14 10.76
CA LEU A 222 -0.01 9.70 9.98
C LEU A 222 -1.32 10.10 10.66
N VAL A 223 -1.44 9.89 11.98
CA VAL A 223 -2.61 10.30 12.76
C VAL A 223 -2.81 11.81 12.73
N LEU A 224 -1.72 12.58 12.87
CA LEU A 224 -1.77 14.05 12.81
C LEU A 224 -2.20 14.53 11.42
N GLY A 225 -1.63 13.98 10.34
CA GLY A 225 -2.00 14.31 8.97
C GLY A 225 -3.47 13.99 8.67
N LEU A 226 -3.96 12.84 9.11
CA LEU A 226 -5.37 12.45 8.97
C LEU A 226 -6.31 13.37 9.76
N ARG A 227 -5.98 13.70 11.01
CA ARG A 227 -6.78 14.62 11.83
C ARG A 227 -6.88 16.00 11.19
N PHE A 228 -5.76 16.52 10.70
CA PHE A 228 -5.72 17.82 10.05
C PHE A 228 -6.52 17.83 8.75
N ALA A 229 -6.42 16.78 7.94
CA ALA A 229 -7.22 16.64 6.73
C ALA A 229 -8.73 16.62 7.03
N LEU A 230 -9.15 15.88 8.06
CA LEU A 230 -10.55 15.80 8.48
C LEU A 230 -11.10 17.14 9.00
N SER A 231 -10.34 17.84 9.86
CA SER A 231 -10.77 19.16 10.37
C SER A 231 -10.85 20.23 9.27
N SER A 232 -9.98 20.16 8.27
CA SER A 232 -10.03 21.04 7.10
C SER A 232 -11.27 20.78 6.22
N ALA A 233 -11.69 19.53 6.09
CA ALA A 233 -12.89 19.15 5.34
C ALA A 233 -14.17 19.68 6.03
N GLU A 234 -14.26 19.55 7.36
CA GLU A 234 -15.37 20.09 8.15
C GLU A 234 -15.47 21.62 8.06
N SER A 235 -14.33 22.33 8.12
CA SER A 235 -14.28 23.79 7.96
C SER A 235 -14.76 24.24 6.57
N THR A 236 -14.47 23.46 5.52
CA THR A 236 -14.88 23.75 4.15
C THR A 236 -16.39 23.55 3.97
N ILE A 237 -16.98 22.52 4.60
CA ILE A 237 -18.43 22.28 4.57
C ILE A 237 -19.18 23.43 5.28
N ILE A 238 -18.68 23.88 6.42
CA ILE A 238 -19.28 25.00 7.17
C ILE A 238 -19.20 26.31 6.38
N LYS A 239 -18.10 26.58 5.68
CA LYS A 239 -17.96 27.77 4.81
C LYS A 239 -18.90 27.72 3.60
N ASN A 240 -19.06 26.56 2.96
CA ASN A 240 -19.98 26.43 1.82
C ASN A 240 -21.45 26.57 2.23
N GLN A 241 -21.83 26.10 3.41
CA GLN A 241 -23.17 26.33 3.98
C GLN A 241 -23.42 27.79 4.38
N ALA A 242 -22.38 28.51 4.82
CA ALA A 242 -22.50 29.94 5.14
C ALA A 242 -22.66 30.83 3.90
N ILE A 243 -22.07 30.42 2.76
CA ILE A 243 -22.18 31.12 1.48
C ILE A 243 -23.58 30.87 0.85
N GLU A 244 -24.12 29.65 0.91
CA GLU A 244 -25.50 29.39 0.48
C GLU A 244 -26.57 30.03 1.39
N GLY A 245 -26.22 30.37 2.64
CA GLY A 245 -27.10 31.06 3.58
C GLY A 245 -27.17 32.58 3.45
N THR A 246 -26.41 33.21 2.53
CA THR A 246 -26.35 34.68 2.39
C THR A 246 -26.90 35.26 1.08
N ASP A 247 -27.34 34.43 0.12
CA ASP A 247 -28.04 34.88 -1.09
C ASP A 247 -29.58 34.95 -0.90
N GLY A 248 -30.00 35.50 0.23
CA GLY A 248 -31.40 35.55 0.66
C GLY A 248 -31.83 36.87 1.27
N ILE A 249 -31.26 38.01 0.85
CA ILE A 249 -31.87 39.33 1.10
C ILE A 249 -31.77 40.16 -0.19
N CYS A 250 -32.77 40.00 -1.05
CA CYS A 250 -33.20 41.04 -1.97
C CYS A 250 -34.44 41.72 -1.38
N VAL A 251 -34.38 43.05 -1.35
CA VAL A 251 -35.32 44.09 -0.87
C VAL A 251 -35.24 44.40 0.61
#